data_AF-G9ESN8-F1
#
_entry.id   AF-G9ESN8-F1
#
_cell.length_a   1.000
_cell.length_b   1.000
_cell.length_c   1.000
_cell.angle_alpha   90.00
_cell.angle_beta   90.00
_cell.angle_gamma   90.00
#
_symmetry.space_group_name_H-M   'P 1'
#
loop_
_entity.id
_entity.type
_entity.pdbx_description
1 polymer ?
#
loop_
_entity_poly.entity_id
_entity_poly.type
_entity_poly.pdbx_seq_one_letter_code
_entity_poly.pdbx_strand_id
1 'polypeptide(L)'
;MENKPLISQINPLLTVQQIHFPQQIHTVGEALTHWMQYSGYSLVDGAVQNQALKDIMQQPLPQVDRNLGPLTVRDGLEVLVGQQVFSLIQDPLHRTINFKLKPQYAQVVTRSQGKKA
;
A
#
# COMPACT_ATOMS: atom_id res chain seq x y z
N MET A 1 13.74 -27.97 -18.73
CA MET A 1 13.21 -26.65 -18.31
C MET A 1 11.70 -26.74 -18.41
N GLU A 2 10.99 -26.60 -17.29
CA GLU A 2 9.53 -26.63 -17.29
C GLU A 2 9.03 -25.25 -17.74
N ASN A 3 8.31 -25.18 -18.86
CA ASN A 3 7.75 -23.94 -19.40
C ASN A 3 6.56 -23.47 -18.55
N LYS A 4 6.82 -23.09 -17.30
CA LYS A 4 5.83 -22.58 -16.34
C LYS A 4 6.00 -21.07 -16.17
N PRO A 5 4.89 -20.32 -15.99
CA PRO A 5 4.97 -18.88 -15.70
C PRO A 5 5.67 -18.64 -14.36
N LEU A 6 6.37 -17.51 -14.27
CA LEU A 6 6.94 -17.01 -13.02
C LEU A 6 5.82 -16.67 -12.03
N ILE A 7 6.10 -16.77 -10.73
CA ILE A 7 5.14 -16.38 -9.67
C ILE A 7 4.70 -14.92 -9.83
N SER A 8 5.60 -14.02 -10.25
CA SER A 8 5.27 -12.62 -10.56
C SER A 8 4.42 -12.45 -11.83
N GLN A 9 4.51 -13.38 -12.79
CA GLN A 9 3.62 -13.40 -13.96
C GLN A 9 2.22 -13.92 -13.60
N ILE A 10 2.10 -14.79 -12.60
CA ILE A 10 0.82 -15.23 -12.04
C ILE A 10 0.20 -14.14 -11.15
N ASN A 11 1.01 -13.50 -10.30
CA ASN A 11 0.62 -12.38 -9.45
C ASN A 11 1.64 -11.23 -9.54
N PRO A 12 1.34 -10.18 -10.34
CA PRO A 12 2.22 -9.03 -10.51
C PRO A 12 2.61 -8.30 -9.21
N LEU A 13 1.80 -8.40 -8.15
CA LEU A 13 2.15 -7.82 -6.85
C LEU A 13 3.34 -8.50 -6.17
N LEU A 14 3.75 -9.68 -6.65
CA LEU A 14 4.95 -10.40 -6.20
C LEU A 14 6.20 -10.06 -7.02
N THR A 15 6.10 -9.12 -7.97
CA THR A 15 7.26 -8.59 -8.70
C THR A 15 8.18 -7.88 -7.72
N VAL A 16 9.47 -8.23 -7.72
CA VAL A 16 10.49 -7.54 -6.93
C VAL A 16 10.96 -6.31 -7.70
N GLN A 17 10.95 -5.16 -7.05
CA GLN A 17 11.42 -3.90 -7.60
C GLN A 17 12.16 -3.07 -6.54
N GLN A 18 12.91 -2.08 -7.02
CA GLN A 18 13.55 -1.06 -6.21
C GLN A 18 13.26 0.30 -6.84
N ILE A 19 12.90 1.28 -6.03
CA ILE A 19 12.52 2.62 -6.49
C ILE A 19 13.32 3.67 -5.72
N HIS A 20 13.74 4.70 -6.46
CA HIS A 20 14.07 6.01 -5.92
C HIS A 20 12.89 6.94 -6.20
N PHE A 21 12.13 7.32 -5.18
CA PHE A 21 11.00 8.22 -5.36
C PHE A 21 11.51 9.61 -5.74
N PRO A 22 11.03 10.19 -6.85
CA PRO A 22 11.50 11.49 -7.30
C PRO A 22 10.99 12.60 -6.37
N GLN A 23 11.64 13.76 -6.41
CA GLN A 23 11.46 14.82 -5.39
C GLN A 23 10.03 15.35 -5.29
N GLN A 24 9.27 15.29 -6.39
CA GLN A 24 7.85 15.68 -6.48
C GLN A 24 6.88 14.73 -5.77
N ILE A 25 7.35 13.57 -5.27
CA ILE A 25 6.52 12.68 -4.45
C ILE A 25 6.66 13.14 -3.00
N HIS A 26 5.59 13.74 -2.48
CA HIS A 26 5.56 14.41 -1.19
C HIS A 26 4.85 13.56 -0.12
N THR A 27 3.86 12.76 -0.52
CA THR A 27 2.97 12.04 0.40
C THR A 27 3.08 10.53 0.26
N VAL A 28 2.65 9.81 1.29
CA VAL A 28 2.50 8.35 1.24
C VAL A 28 1.54 7.94 0.12
N GLY A 29 0.43 8.67 -0.10
CA GLY A 29 -0.53 8.36 -1.15
C GLY A 29 0.05 8.47 -2.58
N GLU A 30 0.85 9.50 -2.83
CA GLU A 30 1.60 9.63 -4.09
C GLU A 30 2.62 8.51 -4.25
N ALA A 31 3.33 8.16 -3.16
CA ALA A 31 4.29 7.06 -3.16
C ALA A 31 3.63 5.71 -3.44
N LEU A 32 2.43 5.43 -2.89
CA LEU A 32 1.66 4.22 -3.22
C LEU A 32 1.35 4.16 -4.71
N THR A 33 0.84 5.25 -5.27
CA THR A 33 0.51 5.33 -6.71
C THR A 33 1.74 5.10 -7.57
N HIS A 34 2.88 5.72 -7.22
CA HIS A 34 4.12 5.57 -7.95
C HIS A 34 4.72 4.16 -7.82
N TRP A 35 4.66 3.56 -6.63
CA TRP A 35 5.16 2.21 -6.38
C TRP A 35 4.36 1.13 -7.12
N MET A 36 3.06 1.35 -7.34
CA MET A 36 2.23 0.44 -8.15
C MET A 36 2.36 0.65 -9.65
N GLN A 37 3.10 1.67 -10.09
CA GLN A 37 3.23 1.98 -11.52
C GLN A 37 3.74 0.74 -12.26
N TYR A 38 3.05 0.36 -13.34
CA TYR A 38 3.31 -0.84 -14.15
C TYR A 38 2.98 -2.20 -13.53
N SER A 39 2.50 -2.28 -12.29
CA SER A 39 2.03 -3.55 -11.69
C SER A 39 0.73 -4.08 -12.32
N GLY A 40 -0.01 -3.20 -13.01
CA GLY A 40 -1.35 -3.50 -13.50
C GLY A 40 -2.44 -3.51 -12.42
N TYR A 41 -2.10 -3.14 -11.17
CA TYR A 41 -3.03 -2.92 -10.08
C TYR A 41 -3.22 -1.42 -9.80
N SER A 42 -4.39 -1.07 -9.26
CA SER A 42 -4.69 0.27 -8.75
C SER A 42 -5.25 0.23 -7.33
N LEU A 43 -5.20 1.36 -6.63
CA LEU A 43 -5.91 1.50 -5.36
C LEU A 43 -7.41 1.55 -5.63
N VAL A 44 -8.22 0.95 -4.74
CA VAL A 44 -9.69 1.12 -4.77
C VAL A 44 -10.10 2.60 -4.68
N ASP A 45 -11.31 2.90 -5.15
CA ASP A 45 -11.89 4.24 -5.11
C ASP A 45 -11.89 4.83 -3.68
N GLY A 46 -11.64 6.14 -3.59
CA GLY A 46 -11.61 6.87 -2.31
C GLY A 46 -12.90 6.75 -1.49
N ALA A 47 -14.06 6.52 -2.11
CA ALA A 47 -15.33 6.30 -1.44
C ALA A 47 -15.35 5.01 -0.60
N VAL A 48 -14.58 3.99 -0.98
CA VAL A 48 -14.55 2.69 -0.28
C VAL A 48 -13.31 2.52 0.62
N GLN A 49 -12.41 3.50 0.63
CA GLN A 49 -11.26 3.52 1.54
C GLN A 49 -11.71 3.90 2.96
N ASN A 50 -11.20 3.17 3.97
CA ASN A 50 -11.44 3.54 5.36
C ASN A 50 -10.73 4.85 5.73
N GLN A 51 -11.22 5.53 6.78
CA GLN A 51 -10.67 6.84 7.17
C GLN A 51 -9.19 6.78 7.57
N ALA A 52 -8.76 5.73 8.28
CA ALA A 52 -7.37 5.60 8.70
C ALA A 52 -6.39 5.49 7.51
N LEU A 53 -6.80 4.84 6.42
CA LEU A 53 -6.04 4.78 5.17
C LEU A 53 -5.95 6.17 4.52
N LYS A 54 -7.06 6.92 4.50
CA LYS A 54 -7.04 8.31 4.00
C LYS A 54 -6.07 9.17 4.81
N ASP A 55 -6.11 9.04 6.13
CA ASP A 55 -5.27 9.83 7.04
C ASP A 55 -3.77 9.54 6.84
N ILE A 56 -3.38 8.26 6.68
CA ILE A 56 -1.97 7.90 6.43
C ILE A 56 -1.52 8.34 5.04
N MET A 57 -2.38 8.28 4.02
CA MET A 57 -2.05 8.68 2.66
C MET A 57 -1.74 10.19 2.53
N GLN A 58 -2.26 11.02 3.43
CA GLN A 58 -1.95 12.45 3.49
C GLN A 58 -0.66 12.76 4.26
N GLN A 59 -0.05 11.78 4.93
CA GLN A 59 1.21 12.00 5.66
C GLN A 59 2.37 12.19 4.67
N PRO A 60 3.39 12.99 5.06
CA PRO A 60 4.58 13.15 4.24
C PRO A 60 5.31 11.81 4.07
N LEU A 61 5.89 11.58 2.89
CA LEU A 61 6.76 10.43 2.64
C LEU A 61 8.02 10.54 3.51
N PRO A 62 8.29 9.59 4.43
CA PRO A 62 9.51 9.61 5.23
C PRO A 62 10.77 9.58 4.36
N GLN A 63 11.81 10.30 4.76
CA GLN A 63 13.06 10.38 3.98
C GLN A 63 13.74 9.02 3.81
N VAL A 64 13.65 8.15 4.82
CA VAL A 64 14.21 6.79 4.76
C VAL A 64 13.51 5.93 3.71
N ASP A 65 12.23 6.20 3.40
CA ASP A 65 11.44 5.45 2.42
C ASP A 65 11.63 5.95 0.99
N ARG A 66 12.39 7.04 0.77
CA ARG A 66 12.64 7.56 -0.59
C ARG A 66 13.48 6.63 -1.46
N ASN A 67 14.30 5.79 -0.84
CA ASN A 67 14.99 4.69 -1.51
C ASN A 67 14.43 3.40 -0.93
N LEU A 68 13.48 2.79 -1.62
CA LEU A 68 12.77 1.63 -1.13
C LEU A 68 13.05 0.41 -2.01
N GLY A 69 13.32 -0.72 -1.38
CA GLY A 69 13.60 -1.98 -2.06
C GLY A 69 15.07 -2.42 -1.98
N PRO A 70 15.38 -3.60 -2.55
CA PRO A 70 14.50 -4.46 -3.33
C PRO A 70 13.43 -5.15 -2.47
N LEU A 71 12.17 -5.02 -2.86
CA LEU A 71 11.01 -5.62 -2.19
C LEU A 71 9.97 -6.02 -3.23
N THR A 72 9.05 -6.92 -2.88
CA THR A 72 7.88 -7.15 -3.74
C THR A 72 7.01 -5.89 -3.80
N VAL A 73 6.25 -5.70 -4.88
CA VAL A 73 5.27 -4.60 -4.95
C VAL A 73 4.37 -4.63 -3.71
N ARG A 74 3.86 -5.80 -3.34
CA ARG A 74 3.05 -5.99 -2.12
C ARG A 74 3.74 -5.51 -0.86
N ASP A 75 4.98 -5.95 -0.60
CA ASP A 75 5.69 -5.61 0.63
C ASP A 75 6.02 -4.13 0.70
N GLY A 76 6.44 -3.52 -0.42
CA GLY A 76 6.69 -2.07 -0.45
C GLY A 76 5.43 -1.25 -0.18
N LEU A 77 4.26 -1.69 -0.68
CA LEU A 77 2.98 -1.06 -0.36
C LEU A 77 2.66 -1.16 1.13
N GLU A 78 2.87 -2.32 1.75
CA GLU A 78 2.65 -2.50 3.18
C GLU A 78 3.65 -1.69 4.02
N VAL A 79 4.90 -1.54 3.59
CA VAL A 79 5.88 -0.65 4.24
C VAL A 79 5.39 0.80 4.22
N LEU A 80 4.98 1.31 3.06
CA LEU A 80 4.54 2.70 2.88
C LEU A 80 3.34 3.08 3.77
N VAL A 81 2.36 2.18 3.94
CA VAL A 81 1.21 2.44 4.83
C VAL A 81 1.49 2.10 6.31
N GLY A 82 2.61 1.46 6.61
CA GLY A 82 2.94 0.93 7.93
C GLY A 82 2.47 -0.52 8.10
N GLN A 83 3.37 -1.47 7.85
CA GLN A 83 3.10 -2.91 7.86
C GLN A 83 2.65 -3.42 9.23
N GLN A 84 3.01 -2.74 10.31
CA GLN A 84 2.54 -3.09 11.64
C GLN A 84 1.06 -2.75 11.84
N VAL A 85 0.52 -1.78 11.11
CA VAL A 85 -0.84 -1.22 11.32
C VAL A 85 -1.82 -1.75 10.29
N PHE A 86 -1.40 -1.91 9.03
CA PHE A 86 -2.26 -2.30 7.92
C PHE A 86 -1.88 -3.66 7.33
N SER A 87 -2.82 -4.27 6.61
CA SER A 87 -2.58 -5.43 5.76
C SER A 87 -3.22 -5.23 4.40
N LEU A 88 -2.50 -5.55 3.33
CA LEU A 88 -2.99 -5.40 1.97
C LEU A 88 -4.03 -6.48 1.65
N ILE A 89 -5.17 -6.04 1.14
CA ILE A 89 -6.21 -6.86 0.52
C ILE A 89 -6.10 -6.64 -0.98
N GLN A 90 -6.13 -7.72 -1.75
CA GLN A 90 -6.14 -7.66 -3.21
C GLN A 90 -7.46 -8.20 -3.74
N ASP A 91 -7.95 -7.59 -4.80
CA ASP A 91 -9.01 -8.10 -5.66
C ASP A 91 -8.40 -8.42 -7.03
N PRO A 92 -8.03 -9.68 -7.29
CA PRO A 92 -7.41 -10.07 -8.56
C PRO A 92 -8.36 -9.96 -9.77
N LEU A 93 -9.68 -10.00 -9.55
CA LEU A 93 -10.67 -9.91 -10.62
C LEU A 93 -10.72 -8.49 -11.20
N HIS A 94 -10.75 -7.50 -10.32
CA HIS A 94 -10.78 -6.08 -10.70
C HIS A 94 -9.38 -5.44 -10.77
N ARG A 95 -8.34 -6.19 -10.39
CA ARG A 95 -6.96 -5.72 -10.22
C ARG A 95 -6.87 -4.47 -9.35
N THR A 96 -7.57 -4.50 -8.23
CA THR A 96 -7.49 -3.43 -7.24
C THR A 96 -6.88 -3.94 -5.94
N ILE A 97 -6.34 -3.01 -5.15
CA ILE A 97 -5.87 -3.27 -3.79
C ILE A 97 -6.52 -2.29 -2.81
N ASN A 98 -6.66 -2.72 -1.57
CA ASN A 98 -7.08 -1.90 -0.44
C ASN A 98 -6.29 -2.30 0.81
N PHE A 99 -6.45 -1.58 1.90
CA PHE A 99 -5.81 -1.89 3.17
C PHE A 99 -6.83 -2.02 4.28
N LYS A 100 -6.71 -3.07 5.08
CA LYS A 100 -7.44 -3.20 6.36
C LYS A 100 -6.53 -2.87 7.52
N LEU A 101 -7.08 -2.23 8.55
CA LEU A 101 -6.42 -2.16 9.84
C LEU A 101 -6.27 -3.55 10.43
N LYS A 102 -5.11 -3.83 11.02
CA LYS A 102 -4.92 -5.01 11.84
C LYS A 102 -5.79 -4.91 13.10
N PRO A 103 -6.32 -6.04 13.61
CA PRO A 103 -7.31 -6.03 14.70
C PRO A 103 -6.90 -5.23 15.95
N GLN A 104 -5.61 -5.22 16.28
CA GLN A 104 -5.06 -4.49 17.44
C GLN A 104 -5.20 -2.96 17.33
N TYR A 105 -5.34 -2.39 16.13
CA TYR A 105 -5.54 -0.94 15.92
C TYR A 105 -7.00 -0.57 15.66
N ALA A 106 -7.83 -1.54 15.23
CA ALA A 106 -9.25 -1.30 14.99
C ALA A 106 -9.97 -0.78 16.26
N GLN A 107 -9.56 -1.23 17.45
CA GLN A 107 -10.14 -0.79 18.73
C GLN A 107 -9.67 0.60 19.18
N VAL A 108 -8.54 1.10 18.65
CA VAL A 108 -8.01 2.43 18.99
C VAL A 108 -8.79 3.51 18.26
N VAL A 109 -9.15 3.27 17.00
CA VAL A 109 -9.94 4.20 16.17
C VAL A 109 -11.35 4.42 16.76
N THR A 110 -11.99 3.37 17.29
CA THR A 110 -13.31 3.51 17.94
C THR A 110 -13.25 4.36 19.21
N ARG A 111 -12.12 4.35 19.95
CA ARG A 111 -11.96 5.11 21.19
C ARG A 111 -11.67 6.60 20.95
N SER A 112 -10.96 6.96 19.87
CA SER A 112 -10.68 8.36 19.56
C SER A 112 -11.90 9.11 19.02
N GLN A 113 -12.80 8.42 18.31
CA GLN A 113 -14.04 9.02 17.81
C GLN A 113 -15.10 9.26 18.90
N GLY A 114 -15.03 8.54 20.03
CA GLY A 114 -15.93 8.74 21.17
C GLY A 114 -15.57 9.93 22.08
N LYS A 115 -14.48 10.67 21.81
CA LYS A 115 -14.04 11.83 22.61
C LYS A 115 -14.37 13.20 21.99
N LYS A 116 -15.13 13.22 20.89
CA LYS A 116 -15.79 14.42 20.36
C LYS A 116 -17.29 14.34 20.65
N ALA A 117 -17.67 14.51 21.90
CA ALA A 117 -19.04 14.79 22.35
C ALA A 117 -18.97 15.90 23.40
#